data_AF-A0AAD6ZCE8-F1
#
_entry.id   AF-A0AAD6ZCE8-F1
#
_cell.length_a   1.000
_cell.length_b   1.000
_cell.length_c   1.000
_cell.angle_alpha   90.00
_cell.angle_beta   90.00
_cell.angle_gamma   90.00
#
_symmetry.space_group_name_H-M   'P 1'
#
loop_
_entity.id
_entity.type
_entity.pdbx_description
1 polymer ?
#
loop_
_entity_poly.entity_id
_entity_poly.type
_entity_poly.pdbx_seq_one_letter_code
_entity_poly.pdbx_strand_id
1 'polypeptide(L)'
;MSDAATDSNSSPSLFSSFGFSNNLVEVSALTALVGSSVAESMVLGNRGSGGIAWAATSSFGTISVVKVCCSAASSGWLRETLGIRTPSCDSAVGMYLSHDSARASKLRRSIGEPIALFCRQPADTAARNIKDTRPRNTPTSWNDVYAFDHSAAMMLRGIPDTPVGSPLEIHTYGHYTFLRVRDSFFQAITISLSAAKLGEVYVLWSYGAALLGIISATPWLFFCTGAILVEIREIVLGRRPEPALGTIDIIAGQLPMISRRGGGRKIVLGAAENARTGLLWQLFWLLGAAVSAVSILFSYIMLGQQDQRVVLIWTGFQFLWLGVRILIYHVADPADPMTLRMLVARSWANLPRELKERVFELACALAQSQAFVHPRGQRQYIEDTLSARQLGIIADGSEPATLYPLPSADSTSVTLQLTAIIGDTLLSSVMWITGSKITPMDLYDSCIVVFSLPKTKSAASRTIAVPAVRVLSGRSELPTDSEYSLAATFIPKGARNLGYGLTWWYWVPCGQGLWVQIRRPTEHRILDSCEGEIRTDAQVSELLMSGTLNIGLTAVEEVRTTLELSRKACDVLIELFT
;
A
#
# COMPACT_ATOMS: atom_id res chain seq x y z
N MET A 1 -13.71 -28.18 86.83
CA MET A 1 -13.81 -27.03 85.90
C MET A 1 -12.81 -27.25 84.79
N SER A 2 -13.22 -26.89 83.57
CA SER A 2 -12.52 -26.84 82.28
C SER A 2 -12.25 -28.16 81.54
N ASP A 3 -12.98 -28.27 80.43
CA ASP A 3 -12.83 -29.13 79.26
C ASP A 3 -11.44 -29.05 78.60
N ALA A 4 -11.09 -30.12 77.86
CA ALA A 4 -10.37 -29.99 76.58
C ALA A 4 -10.51 -31.29 75.76
N ALA A 5 -11.39 -31.23 74.76
CA ALA A 5 -11.41 -32.15 73.62
C ALA A 5 -10.19 -31.88 72.71
N THR A 6 -9.62 -32.93 72.12
CA THR A 6 -8.70 -32.82 70.98
C THR A 6 -9.28 -33.59 69.81
N ASP A 7 -9.68 -32.82 68.80
CA ASP A 7 -10.27 -33.26 67.54
C ASP A 7 -9.27 -34.00 66.65
N SER A 8 -9.79 -35.04 66.00
CA SER A 8 -9.15 -35.76 64.91
C SER A 8 -9.21 -34.96 63.60
N ASN A 9 -8.05 -34.85 62.97
CA ASN A 9 -7.82 -34.40 61.60
C ASN A 9 -8.87 -34.92 60.60
N SER A 10 -9.59 -34.00 59.98
CA SER A 10 -10.16 -34.19 58.64
C SER A 10 -9.54 -33.18 57.69
N SER A 11 -8.87 -33.68 56.66
CA SER A 11 -8.26 -32.87 55.60
C SER A 11 -9.34 -32.12 54.82
N PRO A 12 -9.20 -30.80 54.58
CA PRO A 12 -10.15 -30.10 53.74
C PRO A 12 -9.88 -30.47 52.28
N SER A 13 -10.91 -31.00 51.63
CA SER A 13 -10.94 -31.23 50.18
C SER A 13 -10.69 -29.92 49.42
N LEU A 14 -9.67 -29.91 48.56
CA LEU A 14 -9.29 -28.83 47.64
C LEU A 14 -10.37 -28.43 46.60
N PHE A 15 -11.57 -29.01 46.67
CA PHE A 15 -12.67 -28.77 45.72
C PHE A 15 -13.94 -28.18 46.35
N SER A 16 -13.95 -27.88 47.64
CA SER A 16 -15.15 -27.44 48.34
C SER A 16 -15.08 -25.96 48.75
N SER A 17 -15.06 -25.05 47.78
CA SER A 17 -15.66 -23.69 47.85
C SER A 17 -15.14 -22.78 46.72
N PHE A 18 -15.37 -23.14 45.45
CA PHE A 18 -15.19 -22.18 44.35
C PHE A 18 -16.50 -21.40 44.15
N GLY A 19 -16.53 -20.15 44.61
CA GLY A 19 -17.60 -19.20 44.34
C GLY A 19 -17.66 -18.87 42.84
N PHE A 20 -18.64 -19.45 42.14
CA PHE A 20 -18.66 -19.53 40.68
C PHE A 20 -18.90 -18.18 39.96
N SER A 21 -19.50 -17.17 40.62
CA SER A 21 -19.83 -15.91 39.94
C SER A 21 -18.64 -14.97 39.74
N ASN A 22 -17.66 -14.93 40.66
CA ASN A 22 -16.39 -14.20 40.46
C ASN A 22 -15.49 -14.92 39.44
N ASN A 23 -15.53 -16.26 39.40
CA ASN A 23 -14.75 -17.05 38.46
C ASN A 23 -15.25 -16.97 37.02
N LEU A 24 -16.53 -16.68 36.77
CA LEU A 24 -17.01 -16.48 35.39
C LEU A 24 -16.33 -15.28 34.72
N VAL A 25 -16.00 -14.24 35.49
CA VAL A 25 -15.26 -13.07 34.99
C VAL A 25 -13.80 -13.45 34.71
N GLU A 26 -13.13 -14.19 35.60
CA GLU A 26 -11.75 -14.66 35.38
C GLU A 26 -11.65 -15.67 34.23
N VAL A 27 -12.60 -16.60 34.14
CA VAL A 27 -12.73 -17.53 33.02
C VAL A 27 -13.00 -16.75 31.75
N SER A 28 -13.85 -15.72 31.74
CA SER A 28 -14.06 -14.87 30.56
C SER A 28 -12.79 -14.11 30.12
N ALA A 29 -11.97 -13.63 31.07
CA ALA A 29 -10.70 -13.00 30.76
C ALA A 29 -9.69 -14.01 30.19
N LEU A 30 -9.61 -15.22 30.77
CA LEU A 30 -8.82 -16.33 30.26
C LEU A 30 -9.31 -16.77 28.86
N THR A 31 -10.64 -16.73 28.63
CA THR A 31 -11.25 -17.08 27.34
C THR A 31 -10.86 -16.12 26.22
N ALA A 32 -10.61 -14.86 26.56
CA ALA A 32 -10.20 -13.85 25.59
C ALA A 32 -8.71 -13.98 25.21
N LEU A 33 -7.87 -14.54 26.10
CA LEU A 33 -6.42 -14.60 25.92
C LEU A 33 -5.95 -15.90 25.27
N VAL A 34 -6.44 -17.05 25.74
CA VAL A 34 -5.90 -18.36 25.33
C VAL A 34 -6.44 -18.80 23.97
N GLY A 35 -5.54 -19.00 23.00
CA GLY A 35 -5.88 -19.45 21.65
C GLY A 35 -6.48 -18.36 20.74
N SER A 36 -6.44 -17.10 21.17
CA SER A 36 -6.93 -15.93 20.41
C SER A 36 -6.28 -15.83 19.02
N SER A 37 -4.94 -15.83 18.94
CA SER A 37 -4.20 -15.75 17.66
C SER A 37 -4.46 -16.94 16.72
N VAL A 38 -4.67 -18.13 17.29
CA VAL A 38 -5.03 -19.34 16.55
C VAL A 38 -6.41 -19.19 15.91
N ALA A 39 -7.41 -18.80 16.70
CA ALA A 39 -8.77 -18.58 16.23
C ALA A 39 -8.83 -17.46 15.17
N GLU A 40 -8.08 -16.38 15.39
CA GLU A 40 -7.96 -15.27 14.44
C GLU A 40 -7.41 -15.74 13.08
N SER A 41 -6.30 -16.47 13.10
CA SER A 41 -5.65 -16.94 11.87
C SER A 41 -6.54 -17.95 11.11
N MET A 42 -7.25 -18.81 11.85
CA MET A 42 -8.18 -19.79 11.29
C MET A 42 -9.40 -19.13 10.64
N VAL A 43 -10.06 -18.18 11.30
CA VAL A 43 -11.29 -17.55 10.75
C VAL A 43 -11.01 -16.70 9.51
N LEU A 44 -9.80 -16.15 9.41
CA LEU A 44 -9.33 -15.42 8.24
C LEU A 44 -8.95 -16.33 7.06
N GLY A 45 -8.96 -17.65 7.26
CA GLY A 45 -8.61 -18.63 6.24
C GLY A 45 -7.12 -18.82 6.01
N ASN A 46 -6.25 -18.29 6.87
CA ASN A 46 -4.79 -18.48 6.74
C ASN A 46 -4.39 -19.96 6.84
N ARG A 47 -5.20 -20.78 7.51
CA ARG A 47 -5.07 -22.26 7.61
C ARG A 47 -6.04 -23.01 6.70
N GLY A 48 -6.60 -22.33 5.72
CA GLY A 48 -7.49 -22.93 4.73
C GLY A 48 -8.94 -22.99 5.12
N SER A 49 -9.73 -23.59 4.22
CA SER A 49 -11.15 -23.89 4.41
C SER A 49 -11.34 -24.77 5.64
N GLY A 50 -10.51 -25.81 5.81
CA GLY A 50 -10.45 -26.63 7.03
C GLY A 50 -10.25 -25.77 8.27
N GLY A 51 -9.28 -24.86 8.27
CA GLY A 51 -9.07 -23.92 9.36
C GLY A 51 -10.32 -23.10 9.71
N ILE A 52 -11.03 -22.57 8.72
CA ILE A 52 -12.25 -21.77 8.91
C ILE A 52 -13.32 -22.57 9.66
N ALA A 53 -13.55 -23.84 9.29
CA ALA A 53 -14.53 -24.70 9.96
C ALA A 53 -14.23 -24.92 11.45
N TRP A 54 -12.96 -24.89 11.84
CA TRP A 54 -12.52 -25.04 13.23
C TRP A 54 -12.42 -23.74 14.02
N ALA A 55 -12.53 -22.57 13.38
CA ALA A 55 -12.26 -21.30 14.02
C ALA A 55 -13.20 -21.03 15.23
N ALA A 56 -14.48 -21.38 15.06
CA ALA A 56 -15.54 -21.11 16.04
C ALA A 56 -16.15 -22.39 16.65
N THR A 57 -15.39 -23.49 16.74
CA THR A 57 -15.83 -24.70 17.46
C THR A 57 -15.81 -24.53 18.98
N SER A 58 -15.01 -23.60 19.48
CA SER A 58 -14.92 -23.26 20.91
C SER A 58 -15.35 -21.80 21.14
N SER A 59 -16.05 -21.54 22.24
CA SER A 59 -16.36 -20.19 22.71
C SER A 59 -15.10 -19.45 23.23
N PHE A 60 -14.04 -20.18 23.58
CA PHE A 60 -12.74 -19.59 23.89
C PHE A 60 -12.16 -18.92 22.63
N GLY A 61 -11.82 -17.64 22.71
CA GLY A 61 -11.30 -16.84 21.59
C GLY A 61 -12.37 -16.24 20.66
N THR A 62 -13.67 -16.42 20.95
CA THR A 62 -14.74 -15.86 20.09
C THR A 62 -14.72 -14.34 20.02
N ILE A 63 -14.34 -13.63 21.09
CA ILE A 63 -14.17 -12.16 21.05
C ILE A 63 -13.08 -11.77 20.04
N SER A 64 -11.97 -12.53 19.97
CA SER A 64 -10.92 -12.32 18.98
C SER A 64 -11.41 -12.61 17.56
N VAL A 65 -12.24 -13.65 17.39
CA VAL A 65 -12.93 -13.93 16.12
C VAL A 65 -13.80 -12.74 15.69
N VAL A 66 -14.63 -12.20 16.59
CA VAL A 66 -15.46 -11.02 16.32
C VAL A 66 -14.58 -9.83 15.91
N LYS A 67 -13.55 -9.52 16.71
CA LYS A 67 -12.62 -8.41 16.46
C LYS A 67 -11.96 -8.53 15.09
N VAL A 68 -11.42 -9.71 14.76
CA VAL A 68 -10.67 -9.89 13.51
C VAL A 68 -11.59 -9.95 12.29
N CYS A 69 -12.79 -10.47 12.42
CA CYS A 69 -13.81 -10.43 11.37
C CYS A 69 -14.24 -8.99 11.08
N CYS A 70 -14.51 -8.18 12.12
CA CYS A 70 -14.76 -6.75 11.97
C CYS A 70 -13.58 -6.02 11.32
N SER A 71 -12.36 -6.39 11.70
CA SER A 71 -11.13 -5.87 11.12
C SER A 71 -11.05 -6.20 9.63
N ALA A 72 -11.16 -7.48 9.24
CA ALA A 72 -11.04 -7.93 7.87
C ALA A 72 -12.17 -7.45 6.95
N ALA A 73 -13.37 -7.23 7.50
CA ALA A 73 -14.48 -6.59 6.79
C ALA A 73 -14.28 -5.08 6.58
N SER A 74 -13.35 -4.46 7.33
CA SER A 74 -13.10 -3.02 7.29
C SER A 74 -11.95 -2.66 6.34
N SER A 75 -12.10 -1.52 5.64
CA SER A 75 -11.00 -0.95 4.86
C SER A 75 -9.77 -0.64 5.74
N GLY A 76 -8.58 -0.65 5.15
CA GLY A 76 -7.32 -0.45 5.89
C GLY A 76 -7.32 0.81 6.77
N TRP A 77 -7.72 1.96 6.22
CA TRP A 77 -7.75 3.21 6.97
C TRP A 77 -8.68 3.16 8.20
N LEU A 78 -9.81 2.45 8.08
CA LEU A 78 -10.77 2.31 9.16
C LEU A 78 -10.25 1.37 10.25
N ARG A 79 -9.57 0.28 9.88
CA ARG A 79 -8.94 -0.65 10.83
C ARG A 79 -7.93 0.04 11.74
N GLU A 80 -7.06 0.86 11.14
CA GLU A 80 -6.08 1.63 11.89
C GLU A 80 -6.77 2.66 12.80
N THR A 81 -7.72 3.43 12.26
CA THR A 81 -8.42 4.49 13.01
C THR A 81 -9.18 3.93 14.22
N LEU A 82 -9.77 2.73 14.08
CA LEU A 82 -10.49 2.06 15.16
C LEU A 82 -9.58 1.26 16.12
N GLY A 83 -8.27 1.14 15.84
CA GLY A 83 -7.36 0.34 16.66
C GLY A 83 -7.66 -1.17 16.63
N ILE A 84 -8.36 -1.67 15.60
CA ILE A 84 -8.74 -3.09 15.47
C ILE A 84 -7.80 -3.88 14.54
N ARG A 85 -6.74 -3.24 14.06
CA ARG A 85 -5.71 -3.89 13.23
C ARG A 85 -4.96 -4.97 14.03
N THR A 86 -4.72 -6.12 13.40
CA THR A 86 -3.92 -7.20 13.98
C THR A 86 -2.98 -7.80 12.92
N PRO A 87 -1.83 -8.38 13.32
CA PRO A 87 -0.91 -9.05 12.37
C PRO A 87 -1.59 -10.19 11.60
N SER A 88 -2.52 -10.91 12.23
CA SER A 88 -3.30 -11.98 11.59
C SER A 88 -4.13 -11.42 10.42
N CYS A 89 -4.80 -10.28 10.65
CA CYS A 89 -5.60 -9.59 9.65
C CYS A 89 -4.73 -9.03 8.51
N ASP A 90 -3.61 -8.38 8.85
CA ASP A 90 -2.64 -7.89 7.88
C ASP A 90 -2.12 -9.05 7.00
N SER A 91 -1.80 -10.20 7.60
CA SER A 91 -1.40 -11.38 6.82
C SER A 91 -2.53 -11.94 5.94
N ALA A 92 -3.80 -11.72 6.28
CA ALA A 92 -4.91 -12.29 5.52
C ALA A 92 -5.37 -11.40 4.36
N VAL A 93 -5.43 -10.08 4.58
CA VAL A 93 -5.96 -9.10 3.60
C VAL A 93 -4.99 -7.99 3.25
N GLY A 94 -3.83 -7.89 3.92
CA GLY A 94 -2.91 -6.77 3.80
C GLY A 94 -3.43 -5.51 4.48
N MET A 95 -2.62 -4.46 4.44
CA MET A 95 -2.96 -3.10 4.85
C MET A 95 -2.56 -2.15 3.73
N TYR A 96 -3.56 -1.71 2.95
CA TYR A 96 -3.38 -0.82 1.81
C TYR A 96 -4.25 0.43 1.94
N LEU A 97 -3.71 1.57 1.51
CA LEU A 97 -4.39 2.86 1.48
C LEU A 97 -4.56 3.33 0.04
N SER A 98 -5.81 3.36 -0.42
CA SER A 98 -6.17 3.85 -1.74
C SER A 98 -6.02 5.36 -1.87
N HIS A 99 -5.43 5.82 -2.97
CA HIS A 99 -5.19 7.23 -3.25
C HIS A 99 -6.48 8.07 -3.21
N ASP A 100 -7.56 7.53 -3.78
CA ASP A 100 -8.83 8.23 -4.00
C ASP A 100 -9.59 8.58 -2.71
N SER A 101 -9.21 7.99 -1.57
CA SER A 101 -9.87 8.24 -0.30
C SER A 101 -9.28 9.46 0.43
N ALA A 102 -10.08 10.53 0.52
CA ALA A 102 -9.76 11.71 1.33
C ALA A 102 -9.56 11.39 2.84
N ARG A 103 -10.06 10.25 3.32
CA ARG A 103 -9.83 9.77 4.68
C ARG A 103 -8.48 9.05 4.79
N ALA A 104 -8.16 8.22 3.80
CA ALA A 104 -6.85 7.57 3.72
C ALA A 104 -5.72 8.60 3.58
N SER A 105 -5.95 9.70 2.86
CA SER A 105 -4.95 10.77 2.71
C SER A 105 -4.58 11.44 4.04
N LYS A 106 -5.54 11.69 4.94
CA LYS A 106 -5.25 12.21 6.28
C LYS A 106 -4.39 11.24 7.09
N LEU A 107 -4.73 9.96 7.01
CA LEU A 107 -4.10 8.89 7.78
C LEU A 107 -2.68 8.53 7.31
N ARG A 108 -2.36 8.69 6.02
CA ARG A 108 -0.99 8.52 5.49
C ARG A 108 0.05 9.34 6.25
N ARG A 109 -0.35 10.52 6.74
CA ARG A 109 0.55 11.42 7.49
C ARG A 109 0.87 10.91 8.90
N SER A 110 0.10 9.97 9.45
CA SER A 110 0.24 9.48 10.83
C SER A 110 0.72 8.03 10.95
N ILE A 111 0.44 7.16 9.98
CA ILE A 111 0.82 5.73 10.04
C ILE A 111 2.33 5.49 9.84
N GLY A 112 3.02 6.44 9.21
CA GLY A 112 4.42 6.31 8.84
C GLY A 112 4.58 6.01 7.35
N GLU A 113 5.66 5.30 7.01
CA GLU A 113 6.11 5.11 5.63
C GLU A 113 5.53 3.84 5.00
N PRO A 114 5.13 3.88 3.72
CA PRO A 114 4.75 2.67 3.00
C PRO A 114 5.98 1.78 2.73
N ILE A 115 5.78 0.47 2.78
CA ILE A 115 6.79 -0.55 2.46
C ILE A 115 6.79 -0.94 0.97
N ALA A 116 5.72 -0.60 0.25
CA ALA A 116 5.56 -0.85 -1.17
C ALA A 116 4.39 -0.04 -1.76
N LEU A 117 4.27 -0.08 -3.08
CA LEU A 117 3.13 0.45 -3.83
C LEU A 117 2.56 -0.62 -4.74
N PHE A 118 1.24 -0.61 -4.88
CA PHE A 118 0.50 -1.44 -5.82
C PHE A 118 -0.14 -0.59 -6.90
N CYS A 119 -0.02 -1.01 -8.15
CA CYS A 119 -0.81 -0.50 -9.27
C CYS A 119 -1.76 -1.60 -9.74
N ARG A 120 -3.05 -1.26 -9.87
CA ARG A 120 -4.05 -2.18 -10.40
C ARG A 120 -4.29 -1.89 -11.88
N GLN A 121 -3.98 -2.88 -12.71
CA GLN A 121 -4.34 -2.89 -14.11
C GLN A 121 -5.85 -3.10 -14.27
N PRO A 122 -6.52 -2.37 -15.19
CA PRO A 122 -7.92 -2.61 -15.48
C PRO A 122 -8.12 -4.03 -16.03
N ALA A 123 -9.16 -4.75 -15.58
CA ALA A 123 -9.39 -6.16 -15.95
C ALA A 123 -9.53 -6.40 -17.48
N ASP A 124 -9.82 -5.35 -18.26
CA ASP A 124 -10.00 -5.39 -19.71
C ASP A 124 -8.68 -5.48 -20.52
N THR A 125 -7.50 -5.19 -19.95
CA THR A 125 -6.23 -5.24 -20.69
C THR A 125 -5.75 -6.67 -20.96
N ALA A 126 -6.12 -7.63 -20.11
CA ALA A 126 -5.69 -9.03 -20.28
C ALA A 126 -6.43 -9.80 -21.39
N ALA A 127 -7.57 -9.28 -21.87
CA ALA A 127 -8.48 -10.00 -22.78
C ALA A 127 -8.68 -9.31 -24.15
N ARG A 128 -8.06 -8.15 -24.41
CA ARG A 128 -8.30 -7.41 -25.65
C ARG A 128 -7.25 -7.68 -26.72
N ASN A 129 -7.75 -8.03 -27.90
CA ASN A 129 -6.99 -8.03 -29.15
C ASN A 129 -6.33 -6.66 -29.38
N ILE A 130 -5.05 -6.71 -29.74
CA ILE A 130 -4.08 -5.64 -30.03
C ILE A 130 -4.57 -4.51 -30.97
N LYS A 131 -5.77 -4.61 -31.56
CA LYS A 131 -6.27 -3.68 -32.59
C LYS A 131 -7.11 -2.52 -32.07
N ASP A 132 -7.51 -2.49 -30.80
CA ASP A 132 -8.36 -1.42 -30.28
C ASP A 132 -7.49 -0.27 -29.71
N THR A 133 -7.04 0.62 -30.60
CA THR A 133 -6.19 1.80 -30.32
C THR A 133 -6.93 2.95 -29.64
N ARG A 134 -8.15 2.74 -29.12
CA ARG A 134 -8.91 3.83 -28.52
C ARG A 134 -8.35 4.21 -27.14
N PRO A 135 -8.04 5.50 -26.91
CA PRO A 135 -7.58 5.99 -25.62
C PRO A 135 -8.66 5.79 -24.55
N ARG A 136 -8.41 4.96 -23.54
CA ARG A 136 -9.23 4.96 -22.32
C ARG A 136 -8.51 5.79 -21.25
N ASN A 137 -9.11 6.91 -20.87
CA ASN A 137 -8.63 7.82 -19.82
C ASN A 137 -8.95 7.31 -18.41
N THR A 138 -9.09 5.99 -18.19
CA THR A 138 -9.33 5.46 -16.84
C THR A 138 -8.03 5.54 -16.06
N PRO A 139 -7.96 6.36 -14.99
CA PRO A 139 -6.74 6.51 -14.22
C PRO A 139 -6.35 5.17 -13.59
N THR A 140 -5.09 4.77 -13.76
CA THR A 140 -4.50 3.60 -13.10
C THR A 140 -4.58 3.83 -11.59
N SER A 141 -5.37 3.03 -10.87
CA SER A 141 -5.49 3.19 -9.43
C SER A 141 -4.27 2.59 -8.75
N TRP A 142 -3.70 3.34 -7.81
CA TRP A 142 -2.57 2.89 -7.01
C TRP A 142 -2.88 2.97 -5.52
N ASN A 143 -2.19 2.12 -4.75
CA ASN A 143 -2.36 2.02 -3.31
C ASN A 143 -1.00 1.98 -2.62
N ASP A 144 -0.87 2.73 -1.53
CA ASP A 144 0.25 2.58 -0.60
C ASP A 144 0.07 1.30 0.22
N VAL A 145 1.13 0.50 0.36
CA VAL A 145 1.11 -0.75 1.11
C VAL A 145 1.92 -0.57 2.39
N TYR A 146 1.29 -0.87 3.52
CA TYR A 146 1.89 -0.81 4.86
C TYR A 146 2.07 -2.20 5.48
N ALA A 147 1.30 -3.18 5.01
CA ALA A 147 1.51 -4.58 5.29
C ALA A 147 1.03 -5.41 4.09
N PHE A 148 1.81 -6.39 3.70
CA PHE A 148 1.43 -7.35 2.68
C PHE A 148 0.52 -8.42 3.25
N ASP A 149 -0.45 -8.87 2.45
CA ASP A 149 -1.05 -10.19 2.70
C ASP A 149 0.01 -11.29 2.53
N HIS A 150 -0.31 -12.49 3.01
CA HIS A 150 0.63 -13.60 3.08
C HIS A 150 1.16 -14.00 1.70
N SER A 151 0.30 -14.00 0.68
CA SER A 151 0.67 -14.38 -0.68
C SER A 151 1.69 -13.41 -1.25
N ALA A 152 1.40 -12.11 -1.20
CA ALA A 152 2.32 -11.07 -1.65
C ALA A 152 3.62 -11.07 -0.82
N ALA A 153 3.54 -11.27 0.51
CA ALA A 153 4.69 -11.31 1.39
C ALA A 153 5.62 -12.48 1.06
N MET A 154 5.08 -13.69 0.89
CA MET A 154 5.86 -14.89 0.57
C MET A 154 6.49 -14.79 -0.81
N MET A 155 5.74 -14.27 -1.79
CA MET A 155 6.26 -13.99 -3.13
C MET A 155 7.47 -13.04 -3.08
N LEU A 156 7.35 -11.90 -2.38
CA LEU A 156 8.43 -10.93 -2.27
C LEU A 156 9.61 -11.39 -1.40
N ARG A 157 9.39 -12.32 -0.46
CA ARG A 157 10.46 -12.94 0.32
C ARG A 157 11.33 -13.86 -0.54
N GLY A 158 10.75 -14.52 -1.55
CA GLY A 158 11.48 -15.37 -2.48
C GLY A 158 12.38 -14.60 -3.46
N ILE A 159 12.25 -13.28 -3.54
CA ILE A 159 13.00 -12.42 -4.45
C ILE A 159 14.11 -11.71 -3.66
N PRO A 160 15.38 -11.75 -4.09
CA PRO A 160 16.44 -10.96 -3.46
C PRO A 160 16.24 -9.45 -3.70
N ASP A 161 16.65 -8.61 -2.76
CA ASP A 161 16.67 -7.16 -2.99
C ASP A 161 17.70 -6.81 -4.07
N THR A 162 17.28 -6.05 -5.09
CA THR A 162 18.19 -5.49 -6.09
C THR A 162 18.92 -4.28 -5.48
N PRO A 163 20.24 -4.34 -5.24
CA PRO A 163 20.97 -3.29 -4.52
C PRO A 163 21.07 -2.00 -5.32
N VAL A 164 21.42 -0.90 -4.64
CA VAL A 164 21.69 0.38 -5.31
C VAL A 164 22.93 0.22 -6.21
N GLY A 165 22.82 0.64 -7.47
CA GLY A 165 23.88 0.55 -8.48
C GLY A 165 23.82 -0.69 -9.37
N SER A 166 23.04 -1.72 -9.03
CA SER A 166 22.83 -2.85 -9.94
C SER A 166 21.80 -2.51 -11.02
N PRO A 167 21.82 -3.18 -12.19
CA PRO A 167 20.84 -2.96 -13.24
C PRO A 167 19.40 -3.27 -12.77
N LEU A 168 18.43 -2.71 -13.48
CA LEU A 168 17.01 -2.93 -13.24
C LEU A 168 16.60 -4.38 -13.58
N GLU A 169 16.14 -5.12 -12.56
CA GLU A 169 15.55 -6.45 -12.70
C GLU A 169 14.04 -6.41 -12.44
N ILE A 170 13.27 -6.99 -13.35
CA ILE A 170 11.82 -7.08 -13.27
C ILE A 170 11.41 -8.53 -13.15
N HIS A 171 10.66 -8.87 -12.11
CA HIS A 171 10.18 -10.23 -11.90
C HIS A 171 8.78 -10.40 -12.49
N THR A 172 8.64 -11.45 -13.29
CA THR A 172 7.36 -11.86 -13.89
C THR A 172 7.15 -13.34 -13.65
N TYR A 173 5.90 -13.79 -13.62
CA TYR A 173 5.65 -15.22 -13.53
C TYR A 173 6.22 -15.94 -14.76
N GLY A 174 7.01 -16.99 -14.51
CA GLY A 174 7.43 -17.92 -15.55
C GLY A 174 6.24 -18.72 -16.06
N HIS A 175 6.31 -19.17 -17.31
CA HIS A 175 5.30 -20.08 -17.84
C HIS A 175 5.38 -21.41 -17.09
N TYR A 176 4.29 -21.82 -16.43
CA TYR A 176 4.28 -23.04 -15.63
C TYR A 176 3.09 -23.89 -16.01
N THR A 177 3.35 -25.07 -16.58
CA THR A 177 2.30 -25.94 -17.14
C THR A 177 1.50 -26.71 -16.10
N PHE A 178 1.94 -26.75 -14.84
CA PHE A 178 1.30 -27.55 -13.79
C PHE A 178 1.05 -26.71 -12.55
N LEU A 179 -0.15 -26.15 -12.37
CA LEU A 179 -0.49 -25.62 -11.05
C LEU A 179 -0.48 -26.78 -10.06
N ARG A 180 0.29 -26.67 -8.98
CA ARG A 180 0.23 -27.66 -7.90
C ARG A 180 -1.16 -27.57 -7.29
N VAL A 181 -1.97 -28.59 -7.54
CA VAL A 181 -3.29 -28.75 -6.91
C VAL A 181 -3.02 -28.80 -5.41
N ARG A 182 -3.54 -27.81 -4.68
CA ARG A 182 -3.55 -27.79 -3.23
C ARG A 182 -4.12 -29.12 -2.71
N ASP A 183 -3.66 -29.59 -1.56
CA ASP A 183 -4.15 -30.84 -0.96
C ASP A 183 -5.60 -30.69 -0.46
N SER A 184 -6.55 -30.73 -1.40
CA SER A 184 -7.99 -30.62 -1.16
C SER A 184 -8.51 -31.77 -0.31
N PHE A 185 -7.81 -32.92 -0.31
CA PHE A 185 -8.18 -34.08 0.48
C PHE A 185 -8.00 -33.80 1.98
N PHE A 186 -6.85 -33.25 2.37
CA PHE A 186 -6.61 -32.85 3.76
C PHE A 186 -7.62 -31.80 4.25
N GLN A 187 -7.94 -30.81 3.41
CA GLN A 187 -8.93 -29.78 3.75
C GLN A 187 -10.32 -30.39 3.93
N ALA A 188 -10.75 -31.27 3.03
CA ALA A 188 -12.04 -31.97 3.13
C ALA A 188 -12.14 -32.80 4.42
N ILE A 189 -11.10 -33.59 4.76
CA ILE A 189 -11.04 -34.34 6.02
C ILE A 189 -11.17 -33.41 7.22
N THR A 190 -10.43 -32.30 7.22
CA THR A 190 -10.44 -31.34 8.33
C THR A 190 -11.83 -30.72 8.52
N ILE A 191 -12.51 -30.36 7.43
CA ILE A 191 -13.90 -29.88 7.46
C ILE A 191 -14.82 -30.97 8.03
N SER A 192 -14.73 -32.21 7.53
CA SER A 192 -15.55 -33.33 8.00
C SER A 192 -15.35 -33.62 9.48
N LEU A 193 -14.11 -33.57 9.98
CA LEU A 193 -13.80 -33.77 11.40
C LEU A 193 -14.43 -32.69 12.30
N SER A 194 -14.63 -31.47 11.78
CA SER A 194 -15.30 -30.41 12.55
C SER A 194 -16.75 -30.75 12.91
N ALA A 195 -17.38 -31.67 12.16
CA ALA A 195 -18.74 -32.17 12.45
C ALA A 195 -18.83 -32.91 13.80
N ALA A 196 -17.70 -33.29 14.41
CA ALA A 196 -17.65 -33.77 15.79
C ALA A 196 -18.31 -32.81 16.79
N LYS A 197 -18.42 -31.51 16.46
CA LYS A 197 -19.17 -30.50 17.24
C LYS A 197 -20.63 -30.90 17.48
N LEU A 198 -21.25 -31.68 16.58
CA LEU A 198 -22.61 -32.20 16.78
C LEU A 198 -22.71 -33.13 18.00
N GLY A 199 -21.61 -33.75 18.43
CA GLY A 199 -21.54 -34.53 19.66
C GLY A 199 -21.79 -33.67 20.92
N GLU A 200 -21.27 -32.43 20.96
CA GLU A 200 -21.59 -31.49 22.04
C GLU A 200 -23.08 -31.16 22.05
N VAL A 201 -23.65 -30.86 20.87
CA VAL A 201 -25.08 -30.53 20.75
C VAL A 201 -25.96 -31.68 21.25
N TYR A 202 -25.64 -32.91 20.83
CA TYR A 202 -26.35 -34.10 21.26
C TYR A 202 -26.25 -34.31 22.78
N VAL A 203 -25.04 -34.18 23.35
CA VAL A 203 -24.85 -34.34 24.80
C VAL A 203 -25.62 -33.24 25.55
N LEU A 204 -25.51 -31.97 25.18
CA LEU A 204 -26.25 -30.88 25.83
C LEU A 204 -27.77 -31.08 25.71
N TRP A 205 -28.25 -31.56 24.57
CA TRP A 205 -29.65 -31.93 24.41
C TRP A 205 -30.05 -33.06 25.36
N SER A 206 -29.25 -34.13 25.48
CA SER A 206 -29.55 -35.25 26.39
C SER A 206 -29.63 -34.84 27.88
N TYR A 207 -28.96 -33.75 28.27
CA TYR A 207 -29.00 -33.16 29.61
C TYR A 207 -30.05 -32.02 29.74
N GLY A 208 -30.98 -31.88 28.80
CA GLY A 208 -32.07 -30.89 28.85
C GLY A 208 -31.68 -29.46 28.43
N ALA A 209 -30.45 -29.24 27.99
CA ALA A 209 -29.91 -27.93 27.59
C ALA A 209 -29.84 -27.75 26.08
N ALA A 210 -30.87 -28.18 25.35
CA ALA A 210 -30.91 -28.18 23.88
C ALA A 210 -30.67 -26.78 23.28
N LEU A 211 -31.28 -25.75 23.87
CA LEU A 211 -31.13 -24.37 23.40
C LEU A 211 -29.68 -23.87 23.51
N LEU A 212 -28.99 -24.19 24.62
CA LEU A 212 -27.57 -23.86 24.79
C LEU A 212 -26.71 -24.58 23.75
N GLY A 213 -27.01 -25.86 23.47
CA GLY A 213 -26.33 -26.63 22.42
C GLY A 213 -26.48 -26.01 21.04
N ILE A 214 -27.69 -25.60 20.66
CA ILE A 214 -27.95 -24.92 19.38
C ILE A 214 -27.18 -23.60 19.32
N ILE A 215 -27.28 -22.75 20.35
CA ILE A 215 -26.60 -21.45 20.39
C ILE A 215 -25.07 -21.61 20.28
N SER A 216 -24.49 -22.59 20.98
CA SER A 216 -23.06 -22.93 20.94
C SER A 216 -22.60 -23.43 19.55
N ALA A 217 -23.49 -24.09 18.80
CA ALA A 217 -23.18 -24.61 17.47
C ALA A 217 -23.37 -23.58 16.34
N THR A 218 -24.16 -22.52 16.54
CA THR A 218 -24.48 -21.55 15.48
C THR A 218 -23.24 -20.93 14.81
N PRO A 219 -22.22 -20.43 15.54
CA PRO A 219 -21.00 -19.90 14.90
C PRO A 219 -20.26 -20.95 14.10
N TRP A 220 -20.08 -22.16 14.66
CA TRP A 220 -19.46 -23.27 13.94
C TRP A 220 -20.20 -23.59 12.64
N LEU A 221 -21.53 -23.69 12.68
CA LEU A 221 -22.33 -24.01 11.50
C LEU A 221 -22.16 -22.96 10.39
N PHE A 222 -22.13 -21.66 10.75
CA PHE A 222 -21.87 -20.57 9.81
C PHE A 222 -20.50 -20.69 9.15
N PHE A 223 -19.43 -20.84 9.94
CA PHE A 223 -18.07 -20.93 9.41
C PHE A 223 -17.81 -22.25 8.68
N CYS A 224 -18.39 -23.36 9.11
CA CYS A 224 -18.33 -24.65 8.42
C CYS A 224 -19.00 -24.58 7.04
N THR A 225 -20.16 -23.93 6.94
CA THR A 225 -20.81 -23.69 5.63
C THR A 225 -19.94 -22.82 4.73
N GLY A 226 -19.36 -21.74 5.27
CA GLY A 226 -18.40 -20.90 4.54
C GLY A 226 -17.17 -21.68 4.07
N ALA A 227 -16.62 -22.55 4.92
CA ALA A 227 -15.49 -23.41 4.59
C ALA A 227 -15.79 -24.34 3.41
N ILE A 228 -16.97 -24.97 3.39
CA ILE A 228 -17.42 -25.82 2.28
C ILE A 228 -17.50 -25.00 0.98
N LEU A 229 -18.11 -23.81 1.02
CA LEU A 229 -18.23 -22.95 -0.16
C LEU A 229 -16.86 -22.49 -0.68
N VAL A 230 -15.94 -22.14 0.21
CA VAL A 230 -14.56 -21.78 -0.14
C VAL A 230 -13.85 -22.96 -0.79
N GLU A 231 -13.95 -24.17 -0.21
CA GLU A 231 -13.32 -25.36 -0.78
C GLU A 231 -13.87 -25.72 -2.16
N ILE A 232 -15.19 -25.66 -2.35
CA ILE A 232 -15.82 -25.86 -3.66
C ILE A 232 -15.29 -24.84 -4.67
N ARG A 233 -15.20 -23.56 -4.27
CA ARG A 233 -14.67 -22.50 -5.14
C ARG A 233 -13.22 -22.74 -5.52
N GLU A 234 -12.37 -23.12 -4.57
CA GLU A 234 -10.95 -23.42 -4.81
C GLU A 234 -10.79 -24.62 -5.77
N ILE A 235 -11.57 -25.69 -5.59
CA ILE A 235 -11.59 -26.84 -6.52
C ILE A 235 -11.98 -26.40 -7.93
N VAL A 236 -12.99 -25.52 -8.06
CA VAL A 236 -13.42 -24.99 -9.37
C VAL A 236 -12.34 -24.10 -9.99
N LEU A 237 -11.71 -23.23 -9.21
CA LEU A 237 -10.65 -22.34 -9.68
C LEU A 237 -9.37 -23.11 -10.07
N GLY A 238 -9.02 -24.15 -9.32
CA GLY A 238 -7.85 -24.99 -9.61
C GLY A 238 -7.97 -25.79 -10.91
N ARG A 239 -9.19 -25.94 -11.46
CA ARG A 239 -9.43 -26.58 -12.77
C ARG A 239 -9.39 -25.60 -13.94
N ARG A 240 -9.33 -24.28 -13.69
CA ARG A 240 -9.29 -23.30 -14.78
C ARG A 240 -7.89 -23.26 -15.38
N PRO A 241 -7.77 -23.13 -16.72
CA PRO A 241 -6.49 -22.88 -17.36
C PRO A 241 -5.89 -21.59 -16.78
N GLU A 242 -4.56 -21.51 -16.80
CA GLU A 242 -3.83 -20.41 -16.17
C GLU A 242 -4.42 -19.07 -16.64
N PRO A 243 -4.96 -18.24 -15.73
CA PRO A 243 -5.36 -16.90 -16.11
C PRO A 243 -4.14 -16.15 -16.63
N ALA A 244 -4.37 -15.24 -17.58
CA ALA A 244 -3.39 -14.28 -18.03
C ALA A 244 -2.66 -13.61 -16.85
N LEU A 245 -1.49 -13.00 -17.11
CA LEU A 245 -0.74 -12.18 -16.16
C LEU A 245 -1.69 -11.45 -15.20
N GLY A 246 -1.42 -11.56 -13.89
CA GLY A 246 -2.26 -10.94 -12.88
C GLY A 246 -2.40 -9.43 -13.09
N THR A 247 -3.39 -8.86 -12.42
CA THR A 247 -3.76 -7.46 -12.57
C THR A 247 -2.98 -6.53 -11.64
N ILE A 248 -2.18 -7.05 -10.71
CA ILE A 248 -1.49 -6.22 -9.73
C ILE A 248 0.00 -6.12 -10.07
N ASP A 249 0.49 -4.91 -10.17
CA ASP A 249 1.93 -4.62 -10.25
C ASP A 249 2.41 -4.08 -8.92
N ILE A 250 3.62 -4.48 -8.52
CA ILE A 250 4.16 -4.22 -7.20
C ILE A 250 5.56 -3.65 -7.33
N ILE A 251 5.81 -2.54 -6.66
CA ILE A 251 7.15 -2.02 -6.39
C ILE A 251 7.37 -1.99 -4.87
N ALA A 252 8.40 -2.68 -4.41
CA ALA A 252 8.66 -2.90 -2.99
C ALA A 252 10.13 -2.66 -2.63
N GLY A 253 10.39 -2.50 -1.34
CA GLY A 253 11.74 -2.29 -0.80
C GLY A 253 11.80 -1.03 0.04
N GLN A 254 13.00 -0.45 0.16
CA GLN A 254 13.16 0.83 0.84
C GLN A 254 12.82 1.96 -0.14
N LEU A 255 11.55 2.36 -0.16
CA LEU A 255 11.06 3.39 -1.08
C LEU A 255 11.76 4.74 -0.86
N PRO A 256 12.09 5.47 -1.95
CA PRO A 256 12.68 6.79 -1.86
C PRO A 256 11.66 7.83 -1.40
N MET A 257 12.10 8.74 -0.55
CA MET A 257 11.38 9.93 -0.11
C MET A 257 12.34 11.10 -0.07
N ILE A 258 11.84 12.33 -0.01
CA ILE A 258 12.72 13.51 0.09
C ILE A 258 13.68 13.41 1.27
N SER A 259 13.19 13.00 2.44
CA SER A 259 14.06 12.82 3.63
C SER A 259 14.93 11.55 3.59
N ARG A 260 14.74 10.65 2.62
CA ARG A 260 15.33 9.30 2.62
C ARG A 260 15.75 8.86 1.22
N ARG A 261 17.04 8.55 1.07
CA ARG A 261 17.68 8.12 -0.20
C ARG A 261 16.99 6.98 -0.97
N GLY A 262 16.17 6.17 -0.32
CA GLY A 262 15.75 4.86 -0.83
C GLY A 262 16.86 3.81 -0.63
N GLY A 263 16.56 2.55 -0.91
CA GLY A 263 17.50 1.44 -0.75
C GLY A 263 17.24 0.32 -1.76
N GLY A 264 17.38 -0.93 -1.31
CA GLY A 264 17.09 -2.12 -2.14
C GLY A 264 15.66 -2.10 -2.69
N ARG A 265 15.50 -2.63 -3.91
CA ARG A 265 14.24 -2.58 -4.66
C ARG A 265 13.85 -3.93 -5.22
N LYS A 266 12.55 -4.14 -5.38
CA LYS A 266 11.94 -5.30 -6.03
C LYS A 266 10.77 -4.84 -6.87
N ILE A 267 10.71 -5.29 -8.12
CA ILE A 267 9.57 -5.02 -9.01
C ILE A 267 8.99 -6.34 -9.45
N VAL A 268 7.70 -6.53 -9.20
CA VAL A 268 6.94 -7.71 -9.62
C VAL A 268 5.77 -7.27 -10.45
N LEU A 269 5.67 -7.79 -11.68
CA LEU A 269 4.54 -7.50 -12.55
C LEU A 269 3.57 -8.68 -12.60
N GLY A 270 2.29 -8.35 -12.55
CA GLY A 270 1.19 -9.28 -12.70
C GLY A 270 1.00 -10.26 -11.54
N ALA A 271 1.23 -9.80 -10.32
CA ALA A 271 0.79 -10.48 -9.10
C ALA A 271 -0.73 -10.70 -9.10
N ALA A 272 -1.17 -11.78 -8.47
CA ALA A 272 -2.59 -12.11 -8.34
C ALA A 272 -3.26 -11.23 -7.28
N GLU A 273 -4.51 -10.85 -7.53
CA GLU A 273 -5.32 -10.17 -6.54
C GLU A 273 -5.74 -11.14 -5.43
N ASN A 274 -5.61 -10.68 -4.18
CA ASN A 274 -6.07 -11.43 -3.03
C ASN A 274 -7.60 -11.56 -3.07
N ALA A 275 -8.12 -12.76 -3.29
CA ALA A 275 -9.56 -12.99 -3.37
C ALA A 275 -10.32 -12.56 -2.10
N ARG A 276 -9.63 -12.48 -0.96
CA ARG A 276 -10.20 -12.13 0.34
C ARG A 276 -10.50 -10.64 0.51
N THR A 277 -10.01 -9.77 -0.36
CA THR A 277 -10.33 -8.33 -0.32
C THR A 277 -11.68 -8.01 -0.98
N GLY A 278 -12.33 -8.99 -1.61
CA GLY A 278 -13.61 -8.81 -2.29
C GLY A 278 -14.80 -8.68 -1.34
N LEU A 279 -15.90 -8.10 -1.87
CA LEU A 279 -17.13 -7.81 -1.11
C LEU A 279 -17.73 -9.06 -0.43
N LEU A 280 -17.70 -10.22 -1.09
CA LEU A 280 -18.24 -11.46 -0.54
C LEU A 280 -17.53 -11.89 0.75
N TRP A 281 -16.21 -11.75 0.80
CA TRP A 281 -15.44 -12.05 2.01
C TRP A 281 -15.69 -11.03 3.12
N GLN A 282 -15.80 -9.75 2.77
CA GLN A 282 -16.16 -8.70 3.74
C GLN A 282 -17.53 -8.96 4.37
N LEU A 283 -18.53 -9.33 3.57
CA LEU A 283 -19.86 -9.70 4.05
C LEU A 283 -19.83 -10.97 4.90
N PHE A 284 -19.07 -11.99 4.47
CA PHE A 284 -18.89 -13.22 5.23
C PHE A 284 -18.32 -12.95 6.63
N TRP A 285 -17.29 -12.12 6.74
CA TRP A 285 -16.73 -11.77 8.04
C TRP A 285 -17.66 -10.88 8.86
N LEU A 286 -18.34 -9.90 8.26
CA LEU A 286 -19.29 -9.05 8.98
C LEU A 286 -20.42 -9.89 9.61
N LEU A 287 -21.00 -10.81 8.83
CA LEU A 287 -22.02 -11.74 9.30
C LEU A 287 -21.45 -12.71 10.34
N GLY A 288 -20.25 -13.24 10.12
CA GLY A 288 -19.57 -14.11 11.08
C GLY A 288 -19.30 -13.42 12.43
N ALA A 289 -18.93 -12.14 12.41
CA ALA A 289 -18.78 -11.32 13.62
C ALA A 289 -20.12 -11.15 14.35
N ALA A 290 -21.19 -10.82 13.62
CA ALA A 290 -22.52 -10.66 14.20
C ALA A 290 -23.04 -11.98 14.82
N VAL A 291 -22.96 -13.09 14.09
CA VAL A 291 -23.36 -14.42 14.57
C VAL A 291 -22.58 -14.82 15.81
N SER A 292 -21.27 -14.59 15.82
CA SER A 292 -20.39 -14.91 16.95
C SER A 292 -20.68 -14.06 18.18
N ALA A 293 -20.90 -12.75 18.01
CA ALA A 293 -21.23 -11.83 19.09
C ALA A 293 -22.61 -12.11 19.70
N VAL A 294 -23.60 -12.43 18.86
CA VAL A 294 -24.93 -12.82 19.31
C VAL A 294 -24.89 -14.17 20.05
N SER A 295 -24.20 -15.16 19.47
CA SER A 295 -24.05 -16.48 20.09
C SER A 295 -23.38 -16.40 21.46
N ILE A 296 -22.26 -15.67 21.60
CA ILE A 296 -21.58 -15.57 22.90
C ILE A 296 -22.44 -14.88 23.97
N LEU A 297 -23.17 -13.81 23.59
CA LEU A 297 -24.10 -13.12 24.50
C LEU A 297 -25.19 -14.06 24.99
N PHE A 298 -25.85 -14.77 24.08
CA PHE A 298 -26.92 -15.70 24.43
C PHE A 298 -26.39 -16.92 25.19
N SER A 299 -25.20 -17.43 24.88
CA SER A 299 -24.57 -18.50 25.64
C SER A 299 -24.37 -18.11 27.10
N TYR A 300 -23.87 -16.91 27.40
CA TYR A 300 -23.69 -16.46 28.77
C TYR A 300 -25.01 -16.25 29.52
N ILE A 301 -26.02 -15.68 28.85
CA ILE A 301 -27.37 -15.55 29.44
C ILE A 301 -27.94 -16.93 29.79
N MET A 302 -27.84 -17.88 28.86
CA MET A 302 -28.36 -19.24 29.07
C MET A 302 -27.57 -19.99 30.14
N LEU A 303 -26.23 -19.88 30.17
CA LEU A 303 -25.38 -20.53 31.18
C LEU A 303 -25.76 -20.10 32.60
N GLY A 304 -26.17 -18.86 32.81
CA GLY A 304 -26.66 -18.38 34.11
C GLY A 304 -27.97 -19.02 34.57
N GLN A 305 -28.69 -19.69 33.67
CA GLN A 305 -29.97 -20.37 33.94
C GLN A 305 -29.84 -21.90 34.01
N GLN A 306 -28.67 -22.46 33.73
CA GLN A 306 -28.46 -23.92 33.66
C GLN A 306 -27.92 -24.50 34.97
N ASP A 307 -28.16 -25.80 35.17
CA ASP A 307 -27.58 -26.56 36.26
C ASP A 307 -26.05 -26.60 36.17
N GLN A 308 -25.39 -26.62 37.33
CA GLN A 308 -23.92 -26.69 37.43
C GLN A 308 -23.34 -27.88 36.63
N ARG A 309 -24.05 -29.00 36.55
CA ARG A 309 -23.65 -30.17 35.76
C ARG A 309 -23.55 -29.84 34.26
N VAL A 310 -24.55 -29.15 33.72
CA VAL A 310 -24.58 -28.71 32.31
C VAL A 310 -23.45 -27.71 32.05
N VAL A 311 -23.25 -26.76 32.96
CA VAL A 311 -22.17 -25.76 32.85
C VAL A 311 -20.80 -26.43 32.80
N LEU A 312 -20.55 -27.43 33.65
CA LEU A 312 -19.29 -28.18 33.66
C LEU A 312 -19.10 -29.00 32.38
N ILE A 313 -20.15 -29.67 31.89
CA ILE A 313 -20.12 -30.43 30.63
C ILE A 313 -19.79 -29.50 29.46
N TRP A 314 -20.51 -28.38 29.34
CA TRP A 314 -20.28 -27.38 28.31
C TRP A 314 -18.83 -26.84 28.37
N THR A 315 -18.35 -26.50 29.57
CA THR A 315 -16.98 -26.01 29.80
C THR A 315 -15.95 -27.05 29.37
N GLY A 316 -16.17 -28.32 29.71
CA GLY A 316 -15.32 -29.44 29.30
C GLY A 316 -15.23 -29.56 27.78
N PHE A 317 -16.37 -29.46 27.07
CA PHE A 317 -16.37 -29.40 25.61
C PHE A 317 -15.61 -28.19 25.08
N GLN A 318 -15.77 -26.99 25.66
CA GLN A 318 -15.05 -25.82 25.19
C GLN A 318 -13.52 -26.01 25.28
N PHE A 319 -13.03 -26.63 26.35
CA PHE A 319 -11.60 -26.93 26.52
C PHE A 319 -11.11 -28.01 25.55
N LEU A 320 -11.92 -29.05 25.34
CA LEU A 320 -11.65 -30.08 24.34
C LEU A 320 -11.52 -29.46 22.95
N TRP A 321 -12.50 -28.64 22.54
CA TRP A 321 -12.48 -27.98 21.24
C TRP A 321 -11.33 -26.99 21.11
N LEU A 322 -10.97 -26.28 22.17
CA LEU A 322 -9.79 -25.43 22.20
C LEU A 322 -8.51 -26.23 21.93
N GLY A 323 -8.33 -27.36 22.62
CA GLY A 323 -7.17 -28.24 22.43
C GLY A 323 -7.10 -28.81 21.02
N VAL A 324 -8.21 -29.34 20.50
CA VAL A 324 -8.28 -29.86 19.13
C VAL A 324 -8.07 -28.76 18.09
N ARG A 325 -8.63 -27.56 18.31
CA ARG A 325 -8.42 -26.40 17.42
C ARG A 325 -6.94 -26.01 17.34
N ILE A 326 -6.23 -26.00 18.47
CA ILE A 326 -4.78 -25.74 18.51
C ILE A 326 -4.02 -26.83 17.75
N LEU A 327 -4.38 -28.10 17.94
CA LEU A 327 -3.78 -29.21 17.20
C LEU A 327 -3.98 -29.06 15.69
N ILE A 328 -5.22 -28.83 15.24
CA ILE A 328 -5.54 -28.62 13.82
C ILE A 328 -4.80 -27.40 13.27
N TYR A 329 -4.65 -26.31 14.02
CA TYR A 329 -3.87 -25.15 13.58
C TYR A 329 -2.41 -25.47 13.26
N HIS A 330 -1.79 -26.35 14.04
CA HIS A 330 -0.40 -26.77 13.84
C HIS A 330 -0.25 -27.85 12.76
N VAL A 331 -1.26 -28.68 12.54
CA VAL A 331 -1.26 -29.71 11.49
C VAL A 331 -1.71 -29.15 10.13
N ALA A 332 -2.56 -28.13 10.12
CA ALA A 332 -3.07 -27.54 8.88
C ALA A 332 -2.02 -26.69 8.18
N ASP A 333 -1.73 -27.07 6.93
CA ASP A 333 -0.87 -26.30 6.05
C ASP A 333 -1.43 -24.88 5.82
N PRO A 334 -0.55 -23.87 5.74
CA PRO A 334 -0.95 -22.54 5.33
C PRO A 334 -1.60 -22.58 3.94
N ALA A 335 -2.68 -21.81 3.77
CA ALA A 335 -3.48 -21.82 2.56
C ALA A 335 -2.85 -20.98 1.45
N ASP A 336 -1.88 -21.55 0.74
CA ASP A 336 -1.18 -20.83 -0.32
C ASP A 336 -1.25 -21.52 -1.67
N PRO A 337 -2.26 -21.19 -2.51
CA PRO A 337 -2.34 -21.73 -3.87
C PRO A 337 -1.31 -21.12 -4.84
N MET A 338 -0.61 -20.03 -4.49
CA MET A 338 0.21 -19.26 -5.44
C MET A 338 1.66 -18.95 -5.02
N THR A 339 2.07 -19.26 -3.80
CA THR A 339 3.44 -18.97 -3.33
C THR A 339 4.53 -19.77 -4.04
N LEU A 340 4.14 -20.81 -4.79
CA LEU A 340 5.05 -21.70 -5.52
C LEU A 340 5.22 -21.35 -7.00
N ARG A 341 4.59 -20.29 -7.51
CA ARG A 341 4.83 -19.87 -8.91
C ARG A 341 6.23 -19.32 -9.03
N MET A 342 7.04 -19.91 -9.91
CA MET A 342 8.39 -19.44 -10.17
C MET A 342 8.35 -18.05 -10.78
N LEU A 343 8.98 -17.09 -10.11
CA LEU A 343 9.24 -15.77 -10.66
C LEU A 343 10.57 -15.79 -11.42
N VAL A 344 10.54 -15.25 -12.63
CA VAL A 344 11.71 -15.14 -13.50
C VAL A 344 12.11 -13.68 -13.58
N ALA A 345 13.36 -13.40 -13.22
CA ALA A 345 13.97 -12.09 -13.41
C ALA A 345 14.18 -11.83 -14.91
N ARG A 346 13.78 -10.66 -15.37
CA ARG A 346 14.00 -10.18 -16.74
C ARG A 346 14.69 -8.82 -16.69
N SER A 347 15.66 -8.63 -17.57
CA SER A 347 16.29 -7.32 -17.77
C SER A 347 15.37 -6.38 -18.54
N TRP A 348 15.56 -5.06 -18.36
CA TRP A 348 14.80 -4.03 -19.08
C TRP A 348 14.82 -4.21 -20.60
N ALA A 349 15.99 -4.51 -21.18
CA ALA A 349 16.18 -4.67 -22.62
C ALA A 349 15.35 -5.84 -23.20
N ASN A 350 15.14 -6.90 -22.41
CA ASN A 350 14.40 -8.09 -22.84
C ASN A 350 12.90 -8.01 -22.49
N LEU A 351 12.45 -6.87 -21.94
CA LEU A 351 11.09 -6.69 -21.51
C LEU A 351 10.21 -6.18 -22.68
N PRO A 352 9.06 -6.83 -22.97
CA PRO A 352 8.11 -6.32 -23.96
C PRO A 352 7.65 -4.89 -23.64
N ARG A 353 7.33 -4.09 -24.68
CA ARG A 353 6.89 -2.69 -24.54
C ARG A 353 5.73 -2.52 -23.55
N GLU A 354 4.74 -3.41 -23.59
CA GLU A 354 3.58 -3.39 -22.68
C GLU A 354 3.99 -3.53 -21.21
N LEU A 355 4.98 -4.37 -20.91
CA LEU A 355 5.48 -4.55 -19.55
C LEU A 355 6.40 -3.39 -19.13
N LYS A 356 7.15 -2.79 -20.07
CA LYS A 356 7.89 -1.54 -19.81
C LYS A 356 6.94 -0.42 -19.39
N GLU A 357 5.80 -0.27 -20.07
CA GLU A 357 4.76 0.71 -19.72
C GLU A 357 4.23 0.51 -18.29
N ARG A 358 3.97 -0.74 -17.87
CA ARG A 358 3.55 -1.05 -16.49
C ARG A 358 4.60 -0.67 -15.43
N VAL A 359 5.89 -0.81 -15.74
CA VAL A 359 6.97 -0.35 -14.85
C VAL A 359 6.98 1.18 -14.74
N PHE A 360 6.73 1.89 -15.85
CA PHE A 360 6.57 3.34 -15.80
C PHE A 360 5.34 3.78 -15.00
N GLU A 361 4.25 3.02 -15.04
CA GLU A 361 3.10 3.28 -14.17
C GLU A 361 3.44 3.14 -12.69
N LEU A 362 4.26 2.14 -12.33
CA LEU A 362 4.80 2.02 -10.96
C LEU A 362 5.70 3.21 -10.60
N ALA A 363 6.53 3.70 -11.53
CA ALA A 363 7.36 4.89 -11.32
C ALA A 363 6.50 6.15 -11.09
N CYS A 364 5.43 6.31 -11.87
CA CYS A 364 4.46 7.39 -11.71
C CYS A 364 3.70 7.28 -10.38
N ALA A 365 3.29 6.07 -9.97
CA ALA A 365 2.65 5.86 -8.67
C ALA A 365 3.61 6.21 -7.52
N LEU A 366 4.89 5.87 -7.64
CA LEU A 366 5.92 6.26 -6.68
C LEU A 366 6.11 7.77 -6.62
N ALA A 367 6.13 8.44 -7.77
CA ALA A 367 6.19 9.89 -7.84
C ALA A 367 4.98 10.56 -7.19
N GLN A 368 3.77 10.01 -7.39
CA GLN A 368 2.55 10.49 -6.74
C GLN A 368 2.56 10.26 -5.22
N SER A 369 3.07 9.12 -4.75
CA SER A 369 3.27 8.85 -3.31
C SER A 369 4.29 9.82 -2.70
N GLN A 370 5.42 10.08 -3.38
CA GLN A 370 6.40 11.08 -2.95
C GLN A 370 5.82 12.49 -2.92
N ALA A 371 5.05 12.90 -3.94
CA ALA A 371 4.38 14.20 -3.98
C ALA A 371 3.40 14.39 -2.80
N PHE A 372 2.77 13.29 -2.35
CA PHE A 372 1.83 13.32 -1.23
C PHE A 372 2.50 13.70 0.09
N VAL A 373 3.67 13.12 0.37
CA VAL A 373 4.46 13.39 1.57
C VAL A 373 5.48 14.54 1.38
N HIS A 374 5.47 15.18 0.20
CA HIS A 374 6.44 16.21 -0.15
C HIS A 374 6.32 17.45 0.76
N PRO A 375 7.42 18.06 1.25
CA PRO A 375 7.37 19.28 2.07
C PRO A 375 6.65 20.47 1.42
N ARG A 376 6.72 20.56 0.08
CA ARG A 376 5.96 21.54 -0.74
C ARG A 376 4.45 21.25 -0.82
N GLY A 377 4.04 20.01 -0.54
CA GLY A 377 2.66 19.55 -0.58
C GLY A 377 2.20 19.10 -1.97
N GLN A 378 1.32 18.08 -1.98
CA GLN A 378 0.82 17.42 -3.20
C GLN A 378 0.23 18.39 -4.24
N ARG A 379 -0.46 19.45 -3.80
CA ARG A 379 -1.13 20.40 -4.71
C ARG A 379 -0.15 21.07 -5.68
N GLN A 380 1.11 21.21 -5.28
CA GLN A 380 2.13 21.87 -6.08
C GLN A 380 2.61 21.03 -7.27
N TYR A 381 2.22 19.75 -7.32
CA TYR A 381 2.61 18.77 -8.32
C TYR A 381 1.43 18.35 -9.22
N ILE A 382 0.28 19.03 -9.15
CA ILE A 382 -0.92 18.65 -9.92
C ILE A 382 -0.68 18.74 -11.43
N GLU A 383 0.20 19.64 -11.87
CA GLU A 383 0.51 19.89 -13.28
C GLU A 383 1.71 19.10 -13.79
N ASP A 384 2.35 18.32 -12.92
CA ASP A 384 3.42 17.43 -13.32
C ASP A 384 2.84 16.26 -14.12
N THR A 385 3.60 15.84 -15.13
CA THR A 385 3.26 14.68 -15.97
C THR A 385 3.54 13.41 -15.20
N LEU A 386 2.49 12.82 -14.63
CA LEU A 386 2.54 11.60 -13.82
C LEU A 386 1.77 10.43 -14.47
N SER A 387 1.77 10.37 -15.80
CA SER A 387 1.13 9.33 -16.60
C SER A 387 2.15 8.66 -17.52
N ALA A 388 2.33 7.34 -17.39
CA ALA A 388 3.24 6.55 -18.22
C ALA A 388 2.97 6.76 -19.72
N ARG A 389 1.71 6.85 -20.10
CA ARG A 389 1.30 7.10 -21.49
C ARG A 389 1.69 8.48 -21.99
N GLN A 390 1.47 9.53 -21.20
CA GLN A 390 1.87 10.88 -21.58
C GLN A 390 3.39 10.96 -21.72
N LEU A 391 4.13 10.30 -20.82
CA LEU A 391 5.58 10.20 -20.93
C LEU A 391 6.00 9.45 -22.19
N GLY A 392 5.33 8.36 -22.56
CA GLY A 392 5.57 7.66 -23.83
C GLY A 392 5.32 8.54 -25.05
N ILE A 393 4.25 9.34 -25.06
CA ILE A 393 3.96 10.30 -26.14
C ILE A 393 5.04 11.40 -26.20
N ILE A 394 5.49 11.89 -25.04
CA ILE A 394 6.57 12.87 -24.95
C ILE A 394 7.87 12.25 -25.46
N ALA A 395 8.20 11.03 -25.06
CA ALA A 395 9.42 10.36 -25.48
C ALA A 395 9.44 10.06 -26.99
N ASP A 396 8.32 9.59 -27.55
CA ASP A 396 8.19 9.29 -28.98
C ASP A 396 8.14 10.58 -29.84
N GLY A 397 7.62 11.69 -29.30
CA GLY A 397 7.32 12.91 -30.05
C GLY A 397 8.22 14.11 -29.76
N SER A 398 9.06 14.07 -28.73
CA SER A 398 9.94 15.17 -28.36
C SER A 398 11.40 14.85 -28.63
N GLU A 399 12.12 15.81 -29.19
CA GLU A 399 13.56 15.70 -29.35
C GLU A 399 14.25 16.25 -28.10
N PRO A 400 15.13 15.47 -27.44
CA PRO A 400 15.86 15.96 -26.28
C PRO A 400 16.79 17.09 -26.69
N ALA A 401 16.73 18.20 -25.97
CA ALA A 401 17.53 19.39 -26.23
C ALA A 401 18.21 19.84 -24.94
N THR A 402 19.51 20.16 -25.03
CA THR A 402 20.29 20.64 -23.88
C THR A 402 20.05 22.11 -23.57
N LEU A 403 19.51 22.86 -24.54
CA LEU A 403 19.25 24.31 -24.52
C LEU A 403 17.92 24.62 -25.21
N TYR A 404 17.22 25.64 -24.73
CA TYR A 404 16.07 26.22 -25.40
C TYR A 404 16.51 27.16 -26.56
N PRO A 405 15.97 27.01 -27.78
CA PRO A 405 16.34 27.85 -28.92
C PRO A 405 15.68 29.22 -28.84
N LEU A 406 16.48 30.28 -28.68
CA LEU A 406 15.97 31.66 -28.71
C LEU A 406 15.61 32.12 -30.14
N PRO A 407 14.51 32.88 -30.33
CA PRO A 407 14.15 33.43 -31.63
C PRO A 407 15.12 34.50 -32.15
N SER A 408 15.70 35.30 -31.24
CA SER A 408 16.68 36.34 -31.51
C SER A 408 17.64 36.48 -30.33
N ALA A 409 18.90 36.85 -30.60
CA ALA A 409 19.93 37.03 -29.58
C ALA A 409 19.66 38.23 -28.65
N ASP A 410 18.92 39.24 -29.14
CA ASP A 410 18.68 40.50 -28.43
C ASP A 410 17.33 40.56 -27.70
N SER A 411 16.57 39.46 -27.70
CA SER A 411 15.26 39.42 -27.03
C SER A 411 15.43 39.52 -25.50
N THR A 412 14.62 40.35 -24.86
CA THR A 412 14.53 40.45 -23.38
C THR A 412 13.43 39.57 -22.80
N SER A 413 12.45 39.19 -23.62
CA SER A 413 11.37 38.25 -23.27
C SER A 413 11.03 37.35 -24.46
N VAL A 414 10.40 36.21 -24.17
CA VAL A 414 9.97 35.23 -25.17
C VAL A 414 8.61 34.64 -24.76
N THR A 415 7.71 34.50 -25.73
CA THR A 415 6.47 33.74 -25.52
C THR A 415 6.76 32.25 -25.72
N LEU A 416 6.44 31.44 -24.72
CA LEU A 416 6.69 30.01 -24.65
C LEU A 416 5.36 29.26 -24.66
N GLN A 417 5.35 28.04 -25.19
CA GLN A 417 4.21 27.14 -25.10
C GLN A 417 4.63 25.87 -24.37
N LEU A 418 4.26 25.76 -23.09
CA LEU A 418 4.61 24.61 -22.24
C LEU A 418 3.54 23.54 -22.40
N THR A 419 3.95 22.32 -22.75
CA THR A 419 3.03 21.19 -22.95
C THR A 419 3.08 20.20 -21.80
N ALA A 420 4.22 20.07 -21.12
CA ALA A 420 4.40 19.14 -20.01
C ALA A 420 5.57 19.55 -19.12
N ILE A 421 5.51 19.14 -17.85
CA ILE A 421 6.59 19.29 -16.88
C ILE A 421 6.82 17.93 -16.24
N ILE A 422 8.06 17.45 -16.23
CA ILE A 422 8.47 16.24 -15.54
C ILE A 422 9.27 16.69 -14.31
N GLY A 423 8.68 16.49 -13.14
CA GLY A 423 9.18 17.03 -11.88
C GLY A 423 10.15 16.14 -11.12
N ASP A 424 10.71 16.71 -10.05
CA ASP A 424 11.65 16.06 -9.12
C ASP A 424 11.15 14.71 -8.59
N THR A 425 9.85 14.58 -8.29
CA THR A 425 9.28 13.34 -7.75
C THR A 425 9.30 12.19 -8.75
N LEU A 426 9.09 12.46 -10.04
CA LEU A 426 9.17 11.45 -11.09
C LEU A 426 10.62 11.17 -11.47
N LEU A 427 11.46 12.20 -11.59
CA LEU A 427 12.89 12.03 -11.85
C LEU A 427 13.54 11.19 -10.75
N SER A 428 13.27 11.47 -9.47
CA SER A 428 13.80 10.69 -8.34
C SER A 428 13.30 9.25 -8.35
N SER A 429 12.03 9.02 -8.71
CA SER A 429 11.44 7.68 -8.81
C SER A 429 12.11 6.84 -9.89
N VAL A 430 12.32 7.42 -11.08
CA VAL A 430 12.99 6.79 -12.21
C VAL A 430 14.46 6.50 -11.89
N MET A 431 15.16 7.47 -11.29
CA MET A 431 16.55 7.29 -10.89
C MET A 431 16.72 6.21 -9.82
N TRP A 432 15.79 6.09 -8.88
CA TRP A 432 15.82 5.01 -7.90
C TRP A 432 15.52 3.64 -8.54
N ILE A 433 14.52 3.54 -9.41
CA ILE A 433 14.16 2.29 -10.12
C ILE A 433 15.32 1.77 -10.97
N THR A 434 16.05 2.66 -11.64
CA THR A 434 17.23 2.29 -12.44
C THR A 434 18.46 1.95 -11.61
N GLY A 435 18.40 2.15 -10.29
CA GLY A 435 19.51 1.86 -9.37
C GLY A 435 20.54 2.97 -9.29
N SER A 436 20.21 4.19 -9.72
CA SER A 436 21.12 5.34 -9.59
C SER A 436 21.47 5.64 -8.14
N LYS A 437 22.67 6.20 -7.93
CA LYS A 437 23.12 6.68 -6.62
C LYS A 437 22.59 8.07 -6.29
N ILE A 438 22.01 8.79 -7.26
CA ILE A 438 21.45 10.13 -7.08
C ILE A 438 20.20 10.04 -6.20
N THR A 439 20.15 10.84 -5.15
CA THR A 439 19.10 10.81 -4.14
C THR A 439 17.94 11.74 -4.49
N PRO A 440 16.74 11.56 -3.88
CA PRO A 440 15.65 12.51 -4.04
C PRO A 440 16.00 13.94 -3.62
N MET A 441 16.87 14.13 -2.62
CA MET A 441 17.35 15.46 -2.22
C MET A 441 18.23 16.11 -3.28
N ASP A 442 19.05 15.34 -3.98
CA ASP A 442 19.89 15.88 -5.06
C ASP A 442 19.00 16.43 -6.18
N LEU A 443 17.91 15.73 -6.50
CA LEU A 443 16.95 16.09 -7.55
C LEU A 443 15.85 17.06 -7.09
N TYR A 444 15.88 17.56 -5.86
CA TYR A 444 14.77 18.30 -5.24
C TYR A 444 14.30 19.54 -6.04
N ASP A 445 15.23 20.18 -6.75
CA ASP A 445 14.98 21.36 -7.59
C ASP A 445 15.13 21.05 -9.09
N SER A 446 15.22 19.78 -9.46
CA SER A 446 15.40 19.32 -10.83
C SER A 446 14.05 19.13 -11.54
N CYS A 447 14.01 19.44 -12.83
CA CYS A 447 12.87 19.15 -13.69
C CYS A 447 13.28 19.05 -15.17
N ILE A 448 12.35 18.59 -16.00
CA ILE A 448 12.42 18.69 -17.45
C ILE A 448 11.16 19.44 -17.88
N VAL A 449 11.34 20.47 -18.71
CA VAL A 449 10.23 21.25 -19.27
C VAL A 449 10.10 20.90 -20.75
N VAL A 450 8.88 20.59 -21.17
CA VAL A 450 8.57 20.21 -22.55
C VAL A 450 7.87 21.38 -23.23
N PHE A 451 8.46 21.83 -24.33
CA PHE A 451 7.99 22.98 -25.10
C PHE A 451 7.47 22.56 -26.47
N SER A 452 6.40 23.22 -26.92
CA SER A 452 5.96 23.20 -28.32
C SER A 452 6.57 24.42 -29.03
N LEU A 453 7.43 24.17 -30.01
CA LEU A 453 8.00 25.24 -30.82
C LEU A 453 7.05 25.60 -31.97
N PRO A 454 6.87 26.90 -32.26
CA PRO A 454 6.01 27.34 -33.36
C PRO A 454 6.52 26.80 -34.69
N LYS A 455 5.59 26.52 -35.61
CA LYS A 455 5.93 26.14 -36.98
C LYS A 455 6.76 27.24 -37.63
N THR A 456 7.98 26.92 -38.02
CA THR A 456 8.76 27.81 -38.90
C THR A 456 8.35 27.53 -40.35
N LYS A 457 8.59 28.48 -41.26
CA LYS A 457 8.22 28.34 -42.68
C LYS A 457 8.82 27.09 -43.37
N SER A 458 9.81 26.44 -42.75
CA SER A 458 10.51 25.25 -43.29
C SER A 458 10.29 23.95 -42.50
N ALA A 459 9.66 23.98 -41.31
CA ALA A 459 9.54 22.81 -40.45
C ALA A 459 8.17 22.72 -39.75
N ALA A 460 7.68 21.49 -39.58
CA ALA A 460 6.51 21.20 -38.78
C ALA A 460 6.73 21.62 -37.30
N SER A 461 5.64 21.72 -36.55
CA SER A 461 5.70 22.01 -35.11
C SER A 461 6.49 20.89 -34.44
N ARG A 462 7.54 21.26 -33.74
CA ARG A 462 8.45 20.33 -33.05
C ARG A 462 8.28 20.50 -31.55
N THR A 463 8.25 19.38 -30.84
CA THR A 463 8.29 19.38 -29.38
C THR A 463 9.72 19.12 -28.92
N ILE A 464 10.19 19.87 -27.93
CA ILE A 464 11.52 19.66 -27.34
C ILE A 464 11.40 19.46 -25.84
N ALA A 465 12.21 18.55 -25.29
CA ALA A 465 12.34 18.35 -23.85
C ALA A 465 13.68 18.94 -23.38
N VAL A 466 13.61 19.94 -22.49
CA VAL A 466 14.79 20.68 -22.02
C VAL A 466 14.95 20.47 -20.51
N PRO A 467 16.07 19.89 -20.03
CA PRO A 467 16.40 19.86 -18.61
C PRO A 467 16.48 21.27 -18.04
N ALA A 468 15.88 21.48 -16.87
CA ALA A 468 15.77 22.78 -16.24
C ALA A 468 15.84 22.69 -14.71
N VAL A 469 15.86 23.84 -14.05
CA VAL A 469 15.78 23.96 -12.59
C VAL A 469 14.45 24.58 -12.23
N ARG A 470 13.77 24.02 -11.22
CA ARG A 470 12.54 24.61 -10.66
C ARG A 470 12.62 24.73 -9.15
N VAL A 471 12.10 25.83 -8.63
CA VAL A 471 11.98 26.05 -7.19
C VAL A 471 10.62 26.65 -6.86
N LEU A 472 10.12 26.29 -5.68
CA LEU A 472 8.89 26.86 -5.16
C LEU A 472 9.24 27.95 -4.15
N SER A 473 9.00 29.20 -4.54
CA SER A 473 9.20 30.39 -3.71
C SER A 473 7.92 30.75 -2.96
N GLY A 474 8.05 31.31 -1.76
CA GLY A 474 6.94 31.88 -0.99
C GLY A 474 7.38 33.16 -0.29
N ARG A 475 6.46 34.09 -0.03
CA ARG A 475 6.74 35.30 0.75
C ARG A 475 6.62 34.98 2.24
N SER A 476 7.65 35.30 3.02
CA SER A 476 7.56 35.26 4.48
C SER A 476 6.70 36.43 4.97
N GLU A 477 5.77 36.18 5.90
CA GLU A 477 5.15 37.24 6.71
C GLU A 477 6.21 37.76 7.69
N LEU A 478 7.12 38.60 7.22
CA LEU A 478 8.00 39.34 8.13
C LEU A 478 7.21 40.56 8.64
N PRO A 479 7.24 40.86 9.95
CA PRO A 479 6.63 42.07 10.47
C PRO A 479 7.28 43.29 9.82
N THR A 480 6.45 44.22 9.39
CA THR A 480 6.78 45.45 8.68
C THR A 480 7.49 46.47 9.59
N ASP A 481 8.50 46.06 10.35
CA ASP A 481 9.26 46.98 11.19
C ASP A 481 10.39 47.59 10.37
N SER A 482 10.22 48.87 9.99
CA SER A 482 11.07 49.60 9.05
C SER A 482 12.48 49.89 9.56
N GLU A 483 12.78 49.58 10.83
CA GLU A 483 14.07 49.85 11.47
C GLU A 483 15.05 48.67 11.47
N TYR A 484 14.62 47.46 11.08
CA TYR A 484 15.52 46.31 10.95
C TYR A 484 15.97 46.13 9.50
N SER A 485 17.28 46.23 9.26
CA SER A 485 17.89 45.72 8.02
C SER A 485 17.62 44.22 7.94
N LEU A 486 16.63 43.81 7.14
CA LEU A 486 16.24 42.42 6.99
C LEU A 486 17.42 41.65 6.37
N ALA A 487 18.07 40.81 7.18
CA ALA A 487 19.05 39.86 6.69
C ALA A 487 18.38 38.95 5.66
N ALA A 488 19.08 38.67 4.55
CA ALA A 488 18.61 37.76 3.52
C ALA A 488 18.23 36.42 4.16
N THR A 489 16.97 36.00 3.97
CA THR A 489 16.44 34.78 4.59
C THR A 489 16.51 33.63 3.58
N PHE A 490 17.34 32.64 3.89
CA PHE A 490 17.48 31.43 3.08
C PHE A 490 16.87 30.24 3.83
N ILE A 491 15.92 29.57 3.19
CA ILE A 491 15.28 28.39 3.76
C ILE A 491 16.02 27.15 3.24
N PRO A 492 16.44 26.21 4.11
CA PRO A 492 17.14 25.01 3.67
C PRO A 492 16.27 24.14 2.76
N LYS A 493 16.90 23.45 1.81
CA LYS A 493 16.22 22.49 0.93
C LYS A 493 15.49 21.44 1.77
N GLY A 494 14.28 21.06 1.33
CA GLY A 494 13.46 20.08 2.04
C GLY A 494 12.62 20.65 3.20
N ALA A 495 12.76 21.93 3.53
CA ALA A 495 11.85 22.57 4.48
C ALA A 495 10.44 22.71 3.90
N ARG A 496 9.44 22.85 4.79
CA ARG A 496 8.07 23.16 4.36
C ARG A 496 7.98 24.62 3.92
N ASN A 497 7.30 24.86 2.81
CA ASN A 497 6.99 26.21 2.38
C ASN A 497 5.80 26.74 3.18
N LEU A 498 6.07 27.66 4.11
CA LEU A 498 5.08 28.30 4.98
C LEU A 498 4.65 29.70 4.48
N GLY A 499 5.16 30.15 3.34
CA GLY A 499 4.91 31.49 2.82
C GLY A 499 3.59 31.64 2.05
N TYR A 500 3.12 32.88 1.95
CA TYR A 500 1.95 33.25 1.13
C TYR A 500 2.38 33.56 -0.31
N GLY A 501 1.43 33.47 -1.24
CA GLY A 501 1.68 33.78 -2.66
C GLY A 501 2.71 32.84 -3.30
N LEU A 502 2.55 31.53 -3.06
CA LEU A 502 3.47 30.52 -3.60
C LEU A 502 3.60 30.66 -5.11
N THR A 503 4.84 30.63 -5.59
CA THR A 503 5.17 30.88 -6.99
C THR A 503 6.24 29.89 -7.42
N TRP A 504 5.99 29.18 -8.52
CA TRP A 504 7.00 28.38 -9.20
C TRP A 504 7.90 29.29 -10.04
N TRP A 505 9.19 29.09 -9.88
CA TRP A 505 10.23 29.68 -10.71
C TRP A 505 10.93 28.57 -11.47
N TYR A 506 11.10 28.77 -12.77
CA TYR A 506 11.87 27.88 -13.64
C TYR A 506 13.01 28.65 -14.27
N TRP A 507 14.20 28.04 -14.28
CA TRP A 507 15.34 28.52 -15.04
C TRP A 507 15.71 27.48 -16.08
N VAL A 508 15.47 27.84 -17.35
CA VAL A 508 15.69 26.98 -18.51
C VAL A 508 16.90 27.53 -19.27
N PRO A 509 17.95 26.72 -19.51
CA PRO A 509 19.16 27.22 -20.15
C PRO A 509 18.89 27.53 -21.64
N CYS A 510 19.36 28.68 -22.13
CA CYS A 510 19.23 29.06 -23.55
C CYS A 510 20.57 29.39 -24.25
N GLY A 511 21.69 29.17 -23.55
CA GLY A 511 23.06 29.27 -24.09
C GLY A 511 23.82 30.49 -23.57
N GLN A 512 25.16 30.45 -23.64
CA GLN A 512 26.04 31.59 -23.31
C GLN A 512 25.79 32.28 -21.94
N GLY A 513 25.41 31.53 -20.91
CA GLY A 513 25.10 32.12 -19.59
C GLY A 513 23.75 32.84 -19.51
N LEU A 514 22.87 32.58 -20.48
CA LEU A 514 21.50 33.08 -20.51
C LEU A 514 20.52 32.00 -20.05
N TRP A 515 19.47 32.49 -19.37
CA TRP A 515 18.41 31.69 -18.80
C TRP A 515 17.06 32.28 -19.20
N VAL A 516 16.15 31.42 -19.64
CA VAL A 516 14.73 31.77 -19.71
C VAL A 516 14.14 31.54 -18.32
N GLN A 517 13.79 32.64 -17.66
CA GLN A 517 13.15 32.67 -16.36
C GLN A 517 11.64 32.69 -16.54
N ILE A 518 10.97 31.65 -16.04
CA ILE A 518 9.51 31.54 -16.06
C ILE A 518 9.01 31.65 -14.63
N ARG A 519 8.07 32.56 -14.39
CA ARG A 519 7.46 32.77 -13.09
C ARG A 519 5.96 32.52 -13.15
N ARG A 520 5.45 31.59 -12.34
CA ARG A 520 4.01 31.28 -12.31
C ARG A 520 3.49 31.09 -10.88
N PRO A 521 2.49 31.89 -10.45
CA PRO A 521 1.77 31.63 -9.20
C PRO A 521 1.10 30.26 -9.23
N THR A 522 1.08 29.55 -8.11
CA THR A 522 0.58 28.17 -8.03
C THR A 522 -0.94 28.04 -8.24
N GLU A 523 -1.66 29.16 -8.17
CA GLU A 523 -3.10 29.22 -8.44
C GLU A 523 -3.42 29.24 -9.95
N HIS A 524 -2.42 29.51 -10.79
CA HIS A 524 -2.58 29.62 -12.23
C HIS A 524 -2.04 28.36 -12.91
N ARG A 525 -2.65 27.99 -14.03
CA ARG A 525 -2.13 26.91 -14.87
C ARG A 525 -0.80 27.32 -15.51
N ILE A 526 0.22 26.50 -15.33
CA ILE A 526 1.57 26.66 -15.88
C ILE A 526 1.62 26.13 -17.31
N LEU A 527 0.93 25.01 -17.55
CA LEU A 527 0.72 24.47 -18.88
C LEU A 527 -0.03 25.50 -19.74
N ASP A 528 0.30 25.58 -21.03
CA ASP A 528 -0.14 26.56 -22.04
C ASP A 528 0.87 27.71 -22.31
N SER A 529 0.40 28.78 -22.93
CA SER A 529 1.21 29.94 -23.36
C SER A 529 1.65 30.76 -22.14
N CYS A 530 2.95 30.99 -22.00
CA CYS A 530 3.52 31.84 -20.95
C CYS A 530 4.57 32.80 -21.51
N GLU A 531 4.86 33.86 -20.75
CA GLU A 531 6.00 34.74 -21.03
C GLU A 531 7.18 34.31 -20.16
N GLY A 532 8.34 34.15 -20.79
CA GLY A 532 9.62 33.96 -20.12
C GLY A 532 10.50 35.19 -20.29
N GLU A 533 11.17 35.59 -19.22
CA GLU A 533 12.15 36.68 -19.23
C GLU A 533 13.55 36.11 -19.50
N ILE A 534 14.34 36.77 -20.34
CA ILE A 534 15.71 36.35 -20.59
C ILE A 534 16.62 37.04 -19.58
N ARG A 535 17.35 36.25 -18.80
CA ARG A 535 18.21 36.69 -17.71
C ARG A 535 19.63 36.20 -17.90
N THR A 536 20.60 37.05 -17.58
CA THR A 536 22.02 36.67 -17.51
C THR A 536 22.34 35.99 -16.19
N ASP A 537 23.45 35.26 -16.13
CA ASP A 537 23.98 34.66 -14.89
C ASP A 537 24.09 35.68 -13.74
N ALA A 538 24.52 36.91 -14.04
CA ALA A 538 24.65 37.98 -13.05
C ALA A 538 23.28 38.36 -12.47
N GLN A 539 22.26 38.51 -13.33
CA GLN A 539 20.91 38.86 -12.90
C GLN A 539 20.25 37.72 -12.10
N VAL A 540 20.47 36.46 -12.49
CA VAL A 540 20.00 35.31 -11.72
C VAL A 540 20.68 35.27 -10.34
N SER A 541 21.99 35.50 -10.29
CA SER A 541 22.72 35.52 -9.02
C SER A 541 22.28 36.67 -8.11
N GLU A 542 22.09 37.87 -8.66
CA GLU A 542 21.56 39.02 -7.91
C GLU A 542 20.17 38.72 -7.32
N LEU A 543 19.28 38.11 -8.11
CA LEU A 543 17.97 37.69 -7.65
C LEU A 543 18.06 36.68 -6.50
N LEU A 544 18.92 35.67 -6.61
CA LEU A 544 19.09 34.65 -5.58
C LEU A 544 19.70 35.23 -4.30
N MET A 545 20.76 36.04 -4.43
CA MET A 545 21.45 36.70 -3.32
C MET A 545 20.57 37.69 -2.55
N SER A 546 19.54 38.24 -3.19
CA SER A 546 18.57 39.10 -2.52
C SER A 546 17.84 38.40 -1.37
N GLY A 547 17.79 37.07 -1.35
CA GLY A 547 17.06 36.28 -0.36
C GLY A 547 15.54 36.44 -0.42
N THR A 548 15.01 37.22 -1.38
CA THR A 548 13.57 37.53 -1.46
C THR A 548 12.70 36.33 -1.83
N LEU A 549 13.30 35.30 -2.43
CA LEU A 549 12.60 34.10 -2.85
C LEU A 549 12.33 33.11 -1.70
N ASN A 550 13.01 33.24 -0.56
CA ASN A 550 12.96 32.29 0.56
C ASN A 550 13.19 30.83 0.13
N ILE A 551 14.24 30.61 -0.66
CA ILE A 551 14.67 29.29 -1.15
C ILE A 551 16.11 29.00 -0.70
N GLY A 552 16.55 27.77 -0.86
CA GLY A 552 17.90 27.35 -0.48
C GLY A 552 18.99 27.66 -1.51
N LEU A 553 18.63 28.15 -2.70
CA LEU A 553 19.60 28.48 -3.74
C LEU A 553 20.15 29.90 -3.55
N THR A 554 21.48 30.06 -3.52
CA THR A 554 22.11 31.36 -3.23
C THR A 554 22.79 32.04 -4.43
N ALA A 555 23.19 31.25 -5.43
CA ALA A 555 23.90 31.74 -6.62
C ALA A 555 23.59 30.89 -7.86
N VAL A 556 23.88 31.44 -9.05
CA VAL A 556 23.66 30.72 -10.32
C VAL A 556 24.46 29.42 -10.42
N GLU A 557 25.56 29.26 -9.68
CA GLU A 557 26.36 28.04 -9.74
C GLU A 557 25.67 26.84 -9.09
N GLU A 558 24.82 27.09 -8.11
CA GLU A 558 23.94 26.06 -7.55
C GLU A 558 22.80 25.70 -8.52
N VAL A 559 22.33 26.68 -9.31
CA VAL A 559 21.38 26.45 -10.42
C VAL A 559 22.04 25.57 -11.49
N ARG A 560 23.28 25.87 -11.91
CA ARG A 560 24.03 25.04 -12.86
C ARG A 560 24.28 23.64 -12.34
N THR A 561 24.66 23.50 -11.07
CA THR A 561 24.85 22.19 -10.43
C THR A 561 23.56 21.36 -10.45
N THR A 562 22.42 22.00 -10.16
CA THR A 562 21.10 21.35 -10.22
C THR A 562 20.71 21.00 -11.67
N LEU A 563 21.04 21.86 -12.63
CA LEU A 563 20.81 21.61 -14.05
C LEU A 563 21.56 20.38 -14.54
N GLU A 564 22.81 20.18 -14.12
CA GLU A 564 23.58 18.97 -14.45
C GLU A 564 22.92 17.70 -13.90
N LEU A 565 22.27 17.77 -12.74
CA LEU A 565 21.47 16.65 -12.21
C LEU A 565 20.20 16.42 -13.03
N SER A 566 19.52 17.49 -13.46
CA SER A 566 18.38 17.40 -14.38
C SER A 566 18.77 16.77 -15.71
N ARG A 567 19.95 17.09 -16.26
CA ARG A 567 20.49 16.51 -17.50
C ARG A 567 20.70 15.01 -17.36
N LYS A 568 21.42 14.59 -16.30
CA LYS A 568 21.64 13.15 -16.01
C LYS A 568 20.34 12.38 -15.85
N ALA A 569 19.35 12.95 -15.16
CA ALA A 569 18.05 12.31 -14.99
C ALA A 569 17.26 12.24 -16.31
N CYS A 570 17.38 13.25 -17.16
CA CYS A 570 16.80 13.25 -18.51
C CYS A 570 17.39 12.15 -19.38
N ASP A 571 18.72 12.00 -19.40
CA ASP A 571 19.41 10.97 -20.18
C ASP A 571 18.94 9.56 -19.79
N VAL A 572 18.86 9.27 -18.49
CA VAL A 572 18.35 7.99 -17.98
C VAL A 572 16.88 7.78 -18.33
N LEU A 573 16.05 8.84 -18.24
CA LEU A 573 14.65 8.75 -18.60
C LEU A 573 14.48 8.39 -20.09
N ILE A 574 15.25 9.03 -20.97
CA ILE A 574 15.23 8.78 -22.42
C ILE A 574 15.72 7.36 -22.73
N GLU A 575 16.78 6.90 -22.09
CA GLU A 575 17.30 5.53 -22.25
C GLU A 575 16.25 4.47 -21.93
N LEU A 576 15.38 4.71 -20.95
CA LEU A 576 14.30 3.78 -20.64
C LEU A 576 13.24 3.70 -21.75
N PHE A 577 13.02 4.77 -22.52
CA PHE A 577 12.04 4.77 -23.61
C PHE A 577 12.57 4.13 -24.90
N THR A 578 13.90 4.08 -25.08
CA THR A 578 14.55 3.34 -26.16
C THR A 578 14.58 1.82 -25.89
#